data_AF-A0A2N1Q6K6-F1
#
_entry.id   AF-A0A2N1Q6K6-F1
#
_cell.length_a   1.000
_cell.length_b   1.000
_cell.length_c   1.000
_cell.angle_alpha   90.00
_cell.angle_beta   90.00
_cell.angle_gamma   90.00
#
_symmetry.space_group_name_H-M   'P 1'
#
loop_
_entity.id
_entity.type
_entity.pdbx_description
1 polymer ?
#
loop_
_entity_poly.entity_id
_entity_poly.type
_entity_poly.pdbx_seq_one_letter_code
_entity_poly.pdbx_strand_id
1 'polypeptide(L)'
;AEYRLDHATALALTVGTVQISNKAIVQAALDAYELLTIDAQAQLTAEKALLDSLSAKIVLLEATAAVVTAESTYLQADHDQALIKVNALPASADKTSLLDRLTAVQDTINTQKAAAVQSLIAALPSTGAVVLSNQAQIEAARTAYNALTSTQKALVTNLSVLVSVEAEYAALVTATNAVVTAETSKLQADVTIAQALVTALSNGTAKTALQTRLTAVQNIIDVNSAKTLIQNYFAANSVVVTRLNSNSLKETAFRTKANEVVAGLGVTITITNTNYISRTNTIYTIQIVKGSASVTMTVSVTFTR
;
A
#
# COMPACT_ATOMS: atom_id res chain seq x y z
N ALA A 1 -55.20 -36.60 -36.91
CA ALA A 1 -55.04 -37.73 -35.96
C ALA A 1 -53.56 -38.04 -35.75
N GLU A 2 -52.78 -38.12 -36.83
CA GLU A 2 -51.33 -38.36 -36.83
C GLU A 2 -50.54 -37.42 -35.91
N TYR A 3 -50.69 -36.08 -36.05
CA TYR A 3 -50.01 -35.11 -35.16
C TYR A 3 -50.21 -35.38 -33.65
N ARG A 4 -51.44 -35.70 -33.22
CA ARG A 4 -51.74 -35.96 -31.80
C ARG A 4 -51.08 -37.24 -31.30
N LEU A 5 -50.97 -38.24 -32.17
CA LEU A 5 -50.31 -39.50 -31.85
C LEU A 5 -48.79 -39.29 -31.75
N ASP A 6 -48.21 -38.58 -32.71
CA ASP A 6 -46.76 -38.36 -32.80
C ASP A 6 -46.23 -37.48 -31.68
N HIS A 7 -47.04 -36.52 -31.20
CA HIS A 7 -46.68 -35.59 -30.13
C HIS A 7 -47.39 -35.88 -28.80
N ALA A 8 -47.94 -37.08 -28.61
CA ALA A 8 -48.72 -37.45 -27.43
C ALA A 8 -47.99 -37.19 -26.10
N THR A 9 -46.66 -37.41 -26.05
CA THR A 9 -45.86 -37.16 -24.85
C THR A 9 -45.85 -35.68 -24.45
N ALA A 10 -45.71 -34.76 -25.41
CA ALA A 10 -45.75 -33.33 -25.14
C ALA A 10 -47.16 -32.87 -24.77
N LEU A 11 -48.19 -33.42 -25.43
CA LEU A 11 -49.59 -33.09 -25.18
C LEU A 11 -50.15 -33.67 -23.87
N ALA A 12 -49.50 -34.67 -23.28
CA ALA A 12 -49.84 -35.22 -21.97
C ALA A 12 -49.29 -34.36 -20.79
N LEU A 13 -48.40 -33.40 -21.07
CA LEU A 13 -47.85 -32.51 -20.05
C LEU A 13 -48.84 -31.42 -19.65
N THR A 14 -48.61 -30.88 -18.46
CA THR A 14 -49.33 -29.72 -17.94
C THR A 14 -48.31 -28.69 -17.46
N VAL A 15 -48.74 -27.46 -17.24
CA VAL A 15 -47.91 -26.41 -16.63
C VAL A 15 -47.37 -26.78 -15.24
N GLY A 16 -47.99 -27.76 -14.56
CA GLY A 16 -47.55 -28.28 -13.27
C GLY A 16 -46.60 -29.47 -13.35
N THR A 17 -46.56 -30.19 -14.48
CA THR A 17 -45.74 -31.41 -14.65
C THR A 17 -44.56 -31.22 -15.60
N VAL A 18 -44.56 -30.15 -16.39
CA VAL A 18 -43.47 -29.86 -17.34
C VAL A 18 -42.17 -29.51 -16.62
N GLN A 19 -41.07 -30.02 -17.16
CA GLN A 19 -39.71 -29.82 -16.69
C GLN A 19 -38.83 -29.26 -17.82
N ILE A 20 -37.66 -28.71 -17.47
CA ILE A 20 -36.69 -28.19 -18.46
C ILE A 20 -36.26 -29.29 -19.46
N SER A 21 -36.16 -30.54 -19.00
CA SER A 21 -35.86 -31.71 -19.86
C SER A 21 -36.90 -31.95 -20.97
N ASN A 22 -38.12 -31.41 -20.84
CA ASN A 22 -39.16 -31.54 -21.85
C ASN A 22 -39.04 -30.52 -22.99
N LYS A 23 -38.06 -29.60 -22.94
CA LYS A 23 -37.88 -28.54 -23.96
C LYS A 23 -37.86 -29.07 -25.39
N ALA A 24 -37.11 -30.15 -25.64
CA ALA A 24 -36.97 -30.71 -26.97
C ALA A 24 -38.30 -31.23 -27.53
N ILE A 25 -39.09 -31.93 -26.71
CA ILE A 25 -40.36 -32.51 -27.15
C ILE A 25 -41.46 -31.45 -27.34
N VAL A 26 -41.45 -30.38 -26.52
CA VAL A 26 -42.39 -29.26 -26.67
C VAL A 26 -42.05 -28.43 -27.90
N GLN A 27 -40.76 -28.13 -28.13
CA GLN A 27 -40.33 -27.38 -29.30
C GLN A 27 -40.59 -28.16 -30.59
N ALA A 28 -40.28 -29.45 -30.62
CA ALA A 28 -40.55 -30.29 -31.80
C ALA A 28 -42.04 -30.33 -32.16
N ALA A 29 -42.93 -30.35 -31.16
CA ALA A 29 -44.38 -30.27 -31.40
C ALA A 29 -44.79 -28.89 -31.95
N LEU A 30 -44.26 -27.80 -31.39
CA LEU A 30 -44.50 -26.44 -31.91
C LEU A 30 -44.02 -26.29 -33.37
N ASP A 31 -42.81 -26.74 -33.67
CA ASP A 31 -42.23 -26.69 -35.01
C ASP A 31 -43.07 -27.53 -36.00
N ALA A 32 -43.48 -28.74 -35.59
CA ALA A 32 -44.34 -29.59 -36.41
C ALA A 32 -45.72 -28.98 -36.65
N TYR A 33 -46.30 -28.27 -35.67
CA TYR A 33 -47.56 -27.55 -35.84
C TYR A 33 -47.46 -26.44 -36.89
N GLU A 34 -46.35 -25.70 -36.92
CA GLU A 34 -46.10 -24.61 -37.88
C GLU A 34 -46.02 -25.13 -39.33
N LEU A 35 -45.65 -26.39 -39.52
CA LEU A 35 -45.58 -27.05 -40.83
C LEU A 35 -46.92 -27.61 -41.34
N LEU A 36 -47.97 -27.61 -40.51
CA LEU A 36 -49.28 -28.13 -40.90
C LEU A 36 -50.02 -27.16 -41.85
N THR A 37 -50.94 -27.72 -42.64
CA THR A 37 -51.89 -26.93 -43.42
C THR A 37 -52.79 -26.09 -42.51
N ILE A 38 -53.27 -24.95 -42.99
CA ILE A 38 -54.17 -24.03 -42.26
C ILE A 38 -55.40 -24.77 -41.70
N ASP A 39 -56.02 -25.65 -42.49
CA ASP A 39 -57.20 -26.42 -42.04
C ASP A 39 -56.87 -27.38 -40.88
N ALA A 40 -55.68 -27.98 -40.89
CA ALA A 40 -55.22 -28.84 -39.81
C ALA A 40 -54.85 -28.05 -38.55
N GLN A 41 -54.21 -26.88 -38.71
CA GLN A 41 -53.93 -25.96 -37.59
C GLN A 41 -55.22 -25.48 -36.92
N ALA A 42 -56.25 -25.17 -37.70
CA ALA A 42 -57.56 -24.77 -37.18
C ALA A 42 -58.22 -25.86 -36.29
N GLN A 43 -57.87 -27.13 -36.48
CA GLN A 43 -58.34 -28.25 -35.66
C GLN A 43 -57.48 -28.54 -34.42
N LEU A 44 -56.37 -27.82 -34.23
CA LEU A 44 -55.35 -28.07 -33.20
C LEU A 44 -55.08 -26.83 -32.32
N THR A 45 -56.02 -25.88 -32.25
CA THR A 45 -55.86 -24.62 -31.52
C THR A 45 -55.69 -24.81 -30.01
N ALA A 46 -56.36 -25.81 -29.42
CA ALA A 46 -56.22 -26.13 -28.00
C ALA A 46 -54.83 -26.72 -27.69
N GLU A 47 -54.35 -27.62 -28.55
CA GLU A 47 -53.02 -28.20 -28.47
C GLU A 47 -51.93 -27.14 -28.63
N LYS A 48 -52.11 -26.21 -29.57
CA LYS A 48 -51.18 -25.09 -29.74
C LYS A 48 -51.15 -24.20 -28.51
N ALA A 49 -52.30 -23.84 -27.95
CA ALA A 49 -52.37 -23.04 -26.73
C ALA A 49 -51.73 -23.74 -25.52
N LEU A 50 -51.89 -25.07 -25.41
CA LEU A 50 -51.19 -25.88 -24.41
C LEU A 50 -49.68 -25.80 -24.63
N LEU A 51 -49.19 -26.11 -25.83
CA LEU A 51 -47.75 -26.13 -26.14
C LEU A 51 -47.10 -24.75 -25.94
N ASP A 52 -47.78 -23.67 -26.28
CA ASP A 52 -47.33 -22.29 -25.99
C ASP A 52 -47.22 -22.04 -24.48
N SER A 53 -48.20 -22.50 -23.70
CA SER A 53 -48.18 -22.39 -22.24
C SER A 53 -47.05 -23.23 -21.62
N LEU A 54 -46.80 -24.44 -22.15
CA LEU A 54 -45.71 -25.30 -21.72
C LEU A 54 -44.35 -24.68 -22.06
N SER A 55 -44.19 -24.14 -23.27
CA SER A 55 -42.96 -23.46 -23.70
C SER A 55 -42.66 -22.25 -22.81
N ALA A 56 -43.66 -21.40 -22.55
CA ALA A 56 -43.52 -20.27 -21.63
C ALA A 56 -43.13 -20.73 -20.21
N LYS A 57 -43.73 -21.82 -19.71
CA LYS A 57 -43.37 -22.39 -18.40
C LYS A 57 -41.95 -22.94 -18.37
N ILE A 58 -41.48 -23.58 -19.44
CA ILE A 58 -40.10 -24.08 -19.55
C ILE A 58 -39.10 -22.92 -19.50
N VAL A 59 -39.33 -21.84 -20.25
CA VAL A 59 -38.46 -20.65 -20.22
C VAL A 59 -38.41 -20.04 -18.81
N LEU A 60 -39.56 -19.99 -18.12
CA LEU A 60 -39.61 -19.54 -16.72
C LEU A 60 -38.81 -20.46 -15.78
N LEU A 61 -38.89 -21.79 -15.95
CA LEU A 61 -38.09 -22.74 -15.17
C LEU A 61 -36.58 -22.56 -15.41
N GLU A 62 -36.17 -22.37 -16.68
CA GLU A 62 -34.77 -22.09 -17.02
C GLU A 62 -34.26 -20.79 -16.40
N ALA A 63 -35.04 -19.72 -16.45
CA ALA A 63 -34.70 -18.45 -15.81
C ALA A 63 -34.61 -18.60 -14.28
N THR A 64 -35.56 -19.31 -13.67
CA THR A 64 -35.58 -19.59 -12.22
C THR A 64 -34.34 -20.37 -11.79
N ALA A 65 -33.95 -21.41 -12.54
CA ALA A 65 -32.75 -22.20 -12.24
C ALA A 65 -31.46 -21.37 -12.33
N ALA A 66 -31.39 -20.45 -13.30
CA ALA A 66 -30.26 -19.52 -13.42
C ALA A 66 -30.18 -18.55 -12.24
N VAL A 67 -31.31 -17.99 -11.78
CA VAL A 67 -31.36 -17.14 -10.58
C VAL A 67 -30.92 -17.91 -9.33
N VAL A 68 -31.40 -19.15 -9.14
CA VAL A 68 -30.95 -20.02 -8.02
C VAL A 68 -29.44 -20.26 -8.07
N THR A 69 -28.88 -20.42 -9.27
CA THR A 69 -27.42 -20.55 -9.43
C THR A 69 -26.72 -19.27 -8.97
N ALA A 70 -27.15 -18.10 -9.45
CA ALA A 70 -26.57 -16.81 -9.07
C ALA A 70 -26.68 -16.53 -7.55
N GLU A 71 -27.79 -16.92 -6.92
CA GLU A 71 -28.00 -16.84 -5.47
C GLU A 71 -27.05 -17.75 -4.68
N SER A 72 -26.62 -18.87 -5.26
CA SER A 72 -25.73 -19.82 -4.60
C SER A 72 -24.25 -19.46 -4.76
N THR A 73 -23.87 -18.91 -5.92
CA THR A 73 -22.47 -18.67 -6.27
C THR A 73 -22.01 -17.25 -5.98
N TYR A 74 -22.91 -16.27 -6.06
CA TYR A 74 -22.59 -14.84 -6.00
C TYR A 74 -21.45 -14.45 -6.97
N LEU A 75 -21.40 -15.08 -8.14
CA LEU A 75 -20.51 -14.67 -9.22
C LEU A 75 -21.23 -13.69 -10.12
N GLN A 76 -20.56 -12.58 -10.48
CA GLN A 76 -21.11 -11.58 -11.39
C GLN A 76 -21.52 -12.20 -12.74
N ALA A 77 -20.72 -13.14 -13.25
CA ALA A 77 -21.02 -13.85 -14.50
C ALA A 77 -22.36 -14.61 -14.41
N ASP A 78 -22.62 -15.31 -13.31
CA ASP A 78 -23.87 -16.07 -13.14
C ASP A 78 -25.08 -15.15 -12.97
N HIS A 79 -24.91 -14.05 -12.23
CA HIS A 79 -25.92 -12.98 -12.14
C HIS A 79 -26.26 -12.43 -13.54
N ASP A 80 -25.26 -12.10 -14.35
CA ASP A 80 -25.47 -11.52 -15.68
C ASP A 80 -26.17 -12.51 -16.63
N GLN A 81 -25.80 -13.80 -16.58
CA GLN A 81 -26.49 -14.85 -17.34
C GLN A 81 -27.95 -15.04 -16.91
N ALA A 82 -28.22 -15.00 -15.60
CA ALA A 82 -29.57 -15.08 -15.08
C ALA A 82 -30.41 -13.85 -15.48
N LEU A 83 -29.83 -12.65 -15.41
CA LEU A 83 -30.48 -11.40 -15.79
C LEU A 83 -30.90 -11.39 -17.26
N ILE A 84 -30.06 -11.92 -18.16
CA ILE A 84 -30.40 -12.08 -19.58
C ILE A 84 -31.64 -12.97 -19.75
N LYS A 85 -31.67 -14.13 -19.10
CA LYS A 85 -32.80 -15.08 -19.17
C LYS A 85 -34.08 -14.49 -18.58
N VAL A 86 -34.00 -13.80 -17.44
CA VAL A 86 -35.16 -13.17 -16.78
C VAL A 86 -35.69 -12.01 -17.63
N ASN A 87 -34.83 -11.19 -18.24
CA ASN A 87 -35.26 -10.09 -19.09
C ASN A 87 -35.98 -10.54 -20.37
N ALA A 88 -35.67 -11.74 -20.87
CA ALA A 88 -36.35 -12.35 -22.01
C ALA A 88 -37.79 -12.84 -21.67
N LEU A 89 -38.16 -12.96 -20.40
CA LEU A 89 -39.52 -13.35 -20.00
C LEU A 89 -40.55 -12.26 -20.35
N PRO A 90 -41.80 -12.62 -20.71
CA PRO A 90 -42.91 -11.67 -20.77
C PRO A 90 -43.16 -11.00 -19.41
N ALA A 91 -43.77 -9.81 -19.42
CA ALA A 91 -44.12 -9.10 -18.20
C ALA A 91 -45.10 -9.92 -17.35
N SER A 92 -44.71 -10.25 -16.12
CA SER A 92 -45.49 -11.06 -15.19
C SER A 92 -45.02 -10.83 -13.75
N ALA A 93 -45.82 -11.27 -12.78
CA ALA A 93 -45.43 -11.23 -11.36
C ALA A 93 -44.15 -12.06 -11.09
N ASP A 94 -44.01 -13.21 -11.76
CA ASP A 94 -42.82 -14.05 -11.63
C ASP A 94 -41.56 -13.35 -12.14
N LYS A 95 -41.65 -12.64 -13.28
CA LYS A 95 -40.52 -11.86 -13.80
C LYS A 95 -40.10 -10.78 -12.80
N THR A 96 -41.06 -10.04 -12.26
CA THR A 96 -40.77 -9.01 -11.24
C THR A 96 -40.09 -9.62 -10.03
N SER A 97 -40.60 -10.74 -9.49
CA SER A 97 -39.99 -11.42 -8.35
C SER A 97 -38.57 -11.92 -8.63
N LEU A 98 -38.30 -12.45 -9.83
CA LEU A 98 -36.95 -12.88 -10.22
C LEU A 98 -35.98 -11.70 -10.37
N LEU A 99 -36.44 -10.55 -10.85
CA LEU A 99 -35.63 -9.32 -10.92
C LEU A 99 -35.32 -8.76 -9.53
N ASP A 100 -36.28 -8.80 -8.61
CA ASP A 100 -36.07 -8.38 -7.21
C ASP A 100 -35.01 -9.27 -6.53
N ARG A 101 -35.08 -10.59 -6.75
CA ARG A 101 -34.08 -11.54 -6.28
C ARG A 101 -32.69 -11.27 -6.86
N LEU A 102 -32.59 -11.02 -8.16
CA LEU A 102 -31.32 -10.67 -8.81
C LEU A 102 -30.75 -9.34 -8.29
N THR A 103 -31.60 -8.37 -7.95
CA THR A 103 -31.17 -7.13 -7.29
C THR A 103 -30.51 -7.43 -5.95
N ALA A 104 -31.11 -8.28 -5.11
CA ALA A 104 -30.52 -8.70 -3.83
C ALA A 104 -29.21 -9.50 -4.02
N VAL A 105 -29.11 -10.32 -5.07
CA VAL A 105 -27.87 -11.01 -5.45
C VAL A 105 -26.78 -9.98 -5.81
N GLN A 106 -27.10 -8.99 -6.64
CA GLN A 106 -26.16 -7.93 -7.02
C GLN A 106 -25.66 -7.12 -5.81
N ASP A 107 -26.55 -6.80 -4.86
CA ASP A 107 -26.19 -6.13 -3.61
C ASP A 107 -25.24 -6.97 -2.76
N THR A 108 -25.48 -8.28 -2.71
CA THR A 108 -24.59 -9.23 -2.02
C THR A 108 -23.21 -9.29 -2.69
N ILE A 109 -23.17 -9.38 -4.02
CA ILE A 109 -21.91 -9.34 -4.80
C ILE A 109 -21.14 -8.05 -4.52
N ASN A 110 -21.83 -6.91 -4.55
CA ASN A 110 -21.22 -5.60 -4.30
C ASN A 110 -20.63 -5.53 -2.89
N THR A 111 -21.38 -6.00 -1.89
CA THR A 111 -20.95 -6.03 -0.49
C THR A 111 -19.74 -6.94 -0.29
N GLN A 112 -19.73 -8.14 -0.88
CA GLN A 112 -18.61 -9.08 -0.79
C GLN A 112 -17.32 -8.51 -1.43
N LYS A 113 -17.43 -7.89 -2.60
CA LYS A 113 -16.28 -7.25 -3.27
C LYS A 113 -15.69 -6.10 -2.44
N ALA A 114 -16.56 -5.26 -1.87
CA ALA A 114 -16.11 -4.19 -0.99
C ALA A 114 -15.49 -4.73 0.31
N ALA A 115 -16.08 -5.77 0.93
CA ALA A 115 -15.56 -6.40 2.14
C ALA A 115 -14.14 -6.98 1.94
N ALA A 116 -13.88 -7.63 0.80
CA ALA A 116 -12.55 -8.14 0.48
C ALA A 116 -11.49 -7.03 0.47
N VAL A 117 -11.80 -5.87 -0.12
CA VAL A 117 -10.90 -4.71 -0.11
C VAL A 117 -10.78 -4.11 1.30
N GLN A 118 -11.87 -4.02 2.05
CA GLN A 118 -11.83 -3.56 3.44
C GLN A 118 -10.90 -4.42 4.30
N SER A 119 -10.89 -5.74 4.10
CA SER A 119 -9.95 -6.66 4.77
C SER A 119 -8.49 -6.41 4.38
N LEU A 120 -8.19 -6.16 3.10
CA LEU A 120 -6.83 -5.79 2.67
C LEU A 120 -6.36 -4.50 3.35
N ILE A 121 -7.24 -3.50 3.43
CA ILE A 121 -6.94 -2.22 4.08
C ILE A 121 -6.77 -2.40 5.60
N ALA A 122 -7.60 -3.23 6.23
CA ALA A 122 -7.51 -3.51 7.67
C ALA A 122 -6.21 -4.27 8.05
N ALA A 123 -5.62 -5.01 7.11
CA ALA A 123 -4.36 -5.71 7.31
C ALA A 123 -3.12 -4.82 7.17
N LEU A 124 -3.27 -3.58 6.70
CA LEU A 124 -2.15 -2.63 6.55
C LEU A 124 -1.52 -2.32 7.92
N PRO A 125 -0.21 -1.99 7.95
CA PRO A 125 0.43 -1.54 9.18
C PRO A 125 -0.30 -0.34 9.76
N SER A 126 -0.41 -0.31 11.09
CA SER A 126 -0.92 0.87 11.80
C SER A 126 0.01 2.07 11.60
N THR A 127 -0.54 3.27 11.73
CA THR A 127 0.24 4.52 11.76
C THR A 127 1.42 4.42 12.73
N GLY A 128 2.61 4.86 12.30
CA GLY A 128 3.87 4.74 13.05
C GLY A 128 4.57 3.38 12.91
N ALA A 129 3.90 2.36 12.37
CA ALA A 129 4.50 1.05 12.09
C ALA A 129 4.85 0.86 10.60
N VAL A 130 4.63 1.88 9.76
CA VAL A 130 4.92 1.79 8.33
C VAL A 130 6.43 1.72 8.11
N VAL A 131 6.85 0.72 7.33
CA VAL A 131 8.24 0.49 6.93
C VAL A 131 8.34 0.27 5.41
N LEU A 132 9.55 0.39 4.86
CA LEU A 132 9.77 0.27 3.41
C LEU A 132 9.36 -1.10 2.83
N SER A 133 9.41 -2.17 3.63
CA SER A 133 8.97 -3.50 3.19
C SER A 133 7.44 -3.63 3.05
N ASN A 134 6.65 -2.65 3.50
CA ASN A 134 5.19 -2.67 3.32
C ASN A 134 4.74 -2.28 1.90
N GLN A 135 5.65 -1.86 1.01
CA GLN A 135 5.33 -1.36 -0.33
C GLN A 135 4.32 -2.23 -1.08
N ALA A 136 4.61 -3.52 -1.25
CA ALA A 136 3.79 -4.43 -2.02
C ALA A 136 2.37 -4.58 -1.44
N GLN A 137 2.24 -4.52 -0.12
CA GLN A 137 0.94 -4.63 0.55
C GLN A 137 0.08 -3.37 0.33
N ILE A 138 0.70 -2.19 0.41
CA ILE A 138 0.04 -0.90 0.17
C ILE A 138 -0.43 -0.82 -1.29
N GLU A 139 0.45 -1.17 -2.23
CA GLU A 139 0.15 -1.18 -3.67
C GLU A 139 -0.95 -2.20 -4.02
N ALA A 140 -0.95 -3.38 -3.39
CA ALA A 140 -2.00 -4.37 -3.57
C ALA A 140 -3.37 -3.85 -3.09
N ALA A 141 -3.42 -3.20 -1.93
CA ALA A 141 -4.65 -2.61 -1.40
C ALA A 141 -5.19 -1.49 -2.31
N ARG A 142 -4.30 -0.61 -2.80
CA ARG A 142 -4.67 0.46 -3.75
C ARG A 142 -5.16 -0.09 -5.08
N THR A 143 -4.48 -1.10 -5.61
CA THR A 143 -4.86 -1.75 -6.88
C THR A 143 -6.23 -2.41 -6.74
N ALA A 144 -6.47 -3.15 -5.65
CA ALA A 144 -7.74 -3.80 -5.39
C ALA A 144 -8.88 -2.78 -5.23
N TYR A 145 -8.66 -1.67 -4.51
CA TYR A 145 -9.63 -0.58 -4.40
C TYR A 145 -9.93 0.05 -5.76
N ASN A 146 -8.91 0.33 -6.58
CA ASN A 146 -9.10 0.97 -7.87
C ASN A 146 -9.90 0.11 -8.86
N ALA A 147 -9.78 -1.21 -8.78
CA ALA A 147 -10.51 -2.18 -9.59
C ALA A 147 -12.01 -2.30 -9.25
N LEU A 148 -12.45 -1.77 -8.10
CA LEU A 148 -13.86 -1.77 -7.72
C LEU A 148 -14.69 -0.82 -8.59
N THR A 149 -15.96 -1.18 -8.81
CA THR A 149 -16.96 -0.28 -9.40
C THR A 149 -17.31 0.86 -8.45
N SER A 150 -17.97 1.92 -8.94
CA SER A 150 -18.38 3.06 -8.11
C SER A 150 -19.29 2.64 -6.94
N THR A 151 -20.25 1.74 -7.19
CA THR A 151 -21.14 1.19 -6.15
C THR A 151 -20.35 0.44 -5.08
N GLN A 152 -19.38 -0.39 -5.50
CA GLN A 152 -18.54 -1.14 -4.57
C GLN A 152 -17.59 -0.22 -3.78
N LYS A 153 -17.01 0.80 -4.41
CA LYS A 153 -16.17 1.81 -3.74
C LYS A 153 -16.93 2.56 -2.65
N ALA A 154 -18.20 2.88 -2.89
CA ALA A 154 -19.05 3.54 -1.90
C ALA A 154 -19.27 2.70 -0.62
N LEU A 155 -19.10 1.38 -0.72
CA LEU A 155 -19.21 0.46 0.42
C LEU A 155 -17.88 0.26 1.17
N VAL A 156 -16.75 0.78 0.68
CA VAL A 156 -15.46 0.69 1.37
C VAL A 156 -15.33 1.83 2.38
N THR A 157 -15.60 1.52 3.64
CA THR A 157 -15.71 2.54 4.71
C THR A 157 -14.38 2.98 5.32
N ASN A 158 -13.32 2.19 5.14
CA ASN A 158 -12.01 2.40 5.78
C ASN A 158 -10.94 2.97 4.82
N LEU A 159 -11.33 3.58 3.70
CA LEU A 159 -10.39 4.12 2.70
C LEU A 159 -9.38 5.13 3.28
N SER A 160 -9.77 5.88 4.30
CA SER A 160 -8.89 6.84 4.99
C SER A 160 -7.65 6.19 5.60
N VAL A 161 -7.74 4.92 6.00
CA VAL A 161 -6.59 4.14 6.52
C VAL A 161 -5.55 3.93 5.42
N LEU A 162 -6.00 3.49 4.23
CA LEU A 162 -5.11 3.31 3.08
C LEU A 162 -4.42 4.64 2.69
N VAL A 163 -5.19 5.73 2.61
CA VAL A 163 -4.64 7.06 2.28
C VAL A 163 -3.59 7.51 3.30
N SER A 164 -3.85 7.27 4.59
CA SER A 164 -2.91 7.64 5.66
C SER A 164 -1.62 6.84 5.59
N VAL A 165 -1.71 5.53 5.34
CA VAL A 165 -0.54 4.64 5.21
C VAL A 165 0.28 4.99 3.98
N GLU A 166 -0.35 5.33 2.85
CA GLU A 166 0.35 5.78 1.64
C GLU A 166 1.11 7.08 1.87
N ALA A 167 0.51 8.05 2.56
CA ALA A 167 1.16 9.31 2.89
C ALA A 167 2.37 9.09 3.82
N GLU A 168 2.22 8.24 4.85
CA GLU A 168 3.32 7.89 5.75
C GLU A 168 4.46 7.16 5.01
N TYR A 169 4.12 6.24 4.12
CA TYR A 169 5.10 5.54 3.29
C TYR A 169 5.87 6.51 2.38
N ALA A 170 5.19 7.43 1.70
CA ALA A 170 5.83 8.43 0.84
C ALA A 170 6.77 9.36 1.62
N ALA A 171 6.37 9.78 2.82
CA ALA A 171 7.20 10.58 3.72
C ALA A 171 8.44 9.78 4.16
N LEU A 172 8.28 8.51 4.50
CA LEU A 172 9.37 7.62 4.89
C LEU A 172 10.40 7.44 3.75
N VAL A 173 9.95 7.25 2.52
CA VAL A 173 10.84 7.15 1.34
C VAL A 173 11.65 8.43 1.18
N THR A 174 10.99 9.60 1.25
CA THR A 174 11.64 10.90 1.10
C THR A 174 12.68 11.15 2.20
N ALA A 175 12.33 10.88 3.46
CA ALA A 175 13.25 11.01 4.58
C ALA A 175 14.43 10.04 4.45
N THR A 176 14.19 8.78 4.05
CA THR A 176 15.25 7.79 3.83
C THR A 176 16.26 8.26 2.80
N ASN A 177 15.79 8.79 1.66
CA ASN A 177 16.67 9.30 0.61
C ASN A 177 17.50 10.50 1.09
N ALA A 178 16.90 11.42 1.85
CA ALA A 178 17.64 12.56 2.42
C ALA A 178 18.73 12.10 3.41
N VAL A 179 18.45 11.09 4.24
CA VAL A 179 19.46 10.49 5.14
C VAL A 179 20.60 9.87 4.34
N VAL A 180 20.31 9.14 3.25
CA VAL A 180 21.35 8.59 2.36
C VAL A 180 22.22 9.69 1.73
N THR A 181 21.61 10.80 1.31
CA THR A 181 22.35 11.97 0.81
C THR A 181 23.28 12.53 1.89
N ALA A 182 22.77 12.78 3.10
CA ALA A 182 23.58 13.29 4.22
C ALA A 182 24.71 12.32 4.61
N GLU A 183 24.44 11.01 4.56
CA GLU A 183 25.45 9.98 4.81
C GLU A 183 26.57 9.99 3.77
N THR A 184 26.26 10.30 2.51
CA THR A 184 27.22 10.31 1.41
C THR A 184 27.99 11.62 1.35
N SER A 185 27.31 12.75 1.46
CA SER A 185 27.90 14.08 1.28
C SER A 185 28.69 14.53 2.52
N LYS A 186 28.26 14.12 3.72
CA LYS A 186 28.77 14.63 5.00
C LYS A 186 28.72 16.15 5.10
N LEU A 187 27.74 16.79 4.46
CA LEU A 187 27.52 18.22 4.55
C LEU A 187 26.47 18.55 5.62
N GLN A 188 26.73 19.61 6.39
CA GLN A 188 25.80 20.06 7.43
C GLN A 188 24.43 20.46 6.86
N ALA A 189 24.42 21.05 5.66
CA ALA A 189 23.19 21.44 4.98
C ALA A 189 22.29 20.21 4.71
N ASP A 190 22.86 19.10 4.24
CA ASP A 190 22.10 17.88 3.97
C ASP A 190 21.62 17.21 5.25
N VAL A 191 22.41 17.23 6.34
CA VAL A 191 21.96 16.77 7.66
C VAL A 191 20.78 17.60 8.14
N THR A 192 20.81 18.93 7.99
CA THR A 192 19.70 19.80 8.39
C THR A 192 18.42 19.48 7.61
N ILE A 193 18.52 19.29 6.29
CA ILE A 193 17.38 18.90 5.44
C ILE A 193 16.83 17.53 5.87
N ALA A 194 17.69 16.52 6.01
CA ALA A 194 17.30 15.18 6.42
C ALA A 194 16.69 15.16 7.83
N GLN A 195 17.25 15.93 8.76
CA GLN A 195 16.75 16.05 10.13
C GLN A 195 15.35 16.63 10.17
N ALA A 196 15.04 17.65 9.36
CA ALA A 196 13.69 18.21 9.26
C ALA A 196 12.68 17.14 8.78
N LEU A 197 13.03 16.39 7.74
CA LEU A 197 12.18 15.32 7.20
C LEU A 197 11.98 14.17 8.19
N VAL A 198 13.05 13.70 8.85
CA VAL A 198 12.98 12.64 9.87
C VAL A 198 12.15 13.09 11.07
N THR A 199 12.27 14.36 11.49
CA THR A 199 11.49 14.91 12.61
C THR A 199 9.98 14.92 12.30
N ALA A 200 9.61 15.17 11.05
CA ALA A 200 8.23 15.19 10.58
C ALA A 200 7.58 13.80 10.47
N LEU A 201 8.35 12.71 10.47
CA LEU A 201 7.80 11.35 10.44
C LEU A 201 7.00 11.03 11.71
N SER A 202 6.00 10.14 11.56
CA SER A 202 5.34 9.47 12.67
C SER A 202 6.35 8.77 13.59
N ASN A 203 6.07 8.77 14.89
CA ASN A 203 6.93 8.07 15.85
C ASN A 203 6.84 6.56 15.63
N GLY A 204 8.00 5.91 15.55
CA GLY A 204 8.09 4.50 15.17
C GLY A 204 9.53 4.04 15.00
N THR A 205 9.71 2.75 14.77
CA THR A 205 11.03 2.12 14.61
C THR A 205 11.81 2.71 13.43
N ALA A 206 11.12 3.01 12.32
CA ALA A 206 11.73 3.62 11.13
C ALA A 206 12.32 5.01 11.44
N LYS A 207 11.57 5.88 12.12
CA LYS A 207 12.04 7.20 12.56
C LYS A 207 13.24 7.08 13.49
N THR A 208 13.18 6.20 14.49
CA THR A 208 14.30 5.96 15.41
C THR A 208 15.56 5.51 14.66
N ALA A 209 15.43 4.56 13.73
CA ALA A 209 16.57 4.07 12.94
C ALA A 209 17.20 5.17 12.07
N LEU A 210 16.39 5.98 11.40
CA LEU A 210 16.87 7.12 10.61
C LEU A 210 17.53 8.19 11.49
N GLN A 211 16.97 8.46 12.67
CA GLN A 211 17.56 9.40 13.62
C GLN A 211 18.93 8.93 14.12
N THR A 212 19.08 7.64 14.44
CA THR A 212 20.37 7.06 14.84
C THR A 212 21.43 7.23 13.76
N ARG A 213 21.05 6.96 12.50
CA ARG A 213 21.93 7.17 11.34
C ARG A 213 22.36 8.63 11.20
N LEU A 214 21.43 9.58 11.28
CA LEU A 214 21.74 11.01 11.22
C LEU A 214 22.63 11.48 12.36
N THR A 215 22.40 11.01 13.59
CA THR A 215 23.28 11.34 14.73
C THR A 215 24.71 10.87 14.49
N ALA A 216 24.90 9.68 13.90
CA ALA A 216 26.24 9.21 13.53
C ALA A 216 26.89 10.10 12.45
N VAL A 217 26.13 10.54 11.45
CA VAL A 217 26.61 11.50 10.44
C VAL A 217 27.00 12.84 11.07
N GLN A 218 26.14 13.40 11.92
CA GLN A 218 26.41 14.66 12.62
C GLN A 218 27.69 14.57 13.46
N ASN A 219 27.89 13.46 14.18
CA ASN A 219 29.11 13.25 14.96
C ASN A 219 30.38 13.28 14.08
N ILE A 220 30.33 12.71 12.86
CA ILE A 220 31.44 12.76 11.90
C ILE A 220 31.72 14.21 11.46
N ILE A 221 30.68 14.99 11.17
CA ILE A 221 30.81 16.39 10.78
C ILE A 221 31.42 17.22 11.91
N ASP A 222 30.98 17.00 13.15
CA ASP A 222 31.45 17.75 14.31
C ASP A 222 32.93 17.49 14.61
N VAL A 223 33.39 16.23 14.57
CA VAL A 223 34.81 15.93 14.80
C VAL A 223 35.70 16.51 13.68
N ASN A 224 35.24 16.53 12.44
CA ASN A 224 35.96 17.14 11.32
C ASN A 224 35.95 18.67 11.38
N SER A 225 34.85 19.27 11.81
CA SER A 225 34.75 20.71 12.04
C SER A 225 35.68 21.14 13.17
N ALA A 226 35.70 20.39 14.27
CA ALA A 226 36.63 20.59 15.38
C ALA A 226 38.09 20.51 14.93
N LYS A 227 38.43 19.54 14.07
CA LYS A 227 39.75 19.44 13.45
C LYS A 227 40.15 20.71 12.70
N THR A 228 39.31 21.17 11.78
CA THR A 228 39.59 22.37 10.98
C THR A 228 39.73 23.61 11.86
N LEU A 229 38.85 23.79 12.85
CA LEU A 229 38.90 24.93 13.77
C LEU A 229 40.19 24.96 14.60
N ILE A 230 40.59 23.82 15.17
CA ILE A 230 41.83 23.70 15.94
C ILE A 230 43.04 23.97 15.04
N GLN A 231 43.10 23.37 13.85
CA GLN A 231 44.21 23.56 12.92
C GLN A 231 44.36 25.04 12.51
N ASN A 232 43.27 25.69 12.13
CA ASN A 232 43.28 27.10 11.74
C ASN A 232 43.66 28.03 12.90
N TYR A 233 43.12 27.76 14.10
CA TYR A 233 43.41 28.57 15.27
C TYR A 233 44.90 28.55 15.62
N PHE A 234 45.50 27.38 15.78
CA PHE A 234 46.91 27.26 16.20
C PHE A 234 47.91 27.56 15.08
N ALA A 235 47.49 27.53 13.81
CA ALA A 235 48.31 28.03 12.71
C ALA A 235 48.42 29.57 12.73
N ALA A 236 47.37 30.28 13.15
CA ALA A 236 47.31 31.74 13.13
C ALA A 236 47.67 32.40 14.47
N ASN A 237 47.65 31.66 15.59
CA ASN A 237 47.76 32.22 16.93
C ASN A 237 48.86 31.52 17.75
N SER A 238 49.45 32.28 18.68
CA SER A 238 50.32 31.73 19.73
C SER A 238 49.56 31.60 21.06
N VAL A 239 50.01 30.69 21.92
CA VAL A 239 49.42 30.44 23.24
C VAL A 239 50.32 31.03 24.33
N VAL A 240 49.75 31.89 25.17
CA VAL A 240 50.48 32.52 26.27
C VAL A 240 50.61 31.56 27.46
N VAL A 241 51.82 31.44 28.01
CA VAL A 241 52.11 30.69 29.24
C VAL A 241 52.99 31.51 30.18
N THR A 242 52.77 31.37 31.49
CA THR A 242 53.55 32.10 32.50
C THR A 242 55.04 31.71 32.51
N ARG A 243 55.36 30.47 32.08
CA ARG A 243 56.73 29.93 32.01
C ARG A 243 56.92 29.01 30.80
N LEU A 244 57.79 29.41 29.87
CA LEU A 244 58.10 28.65 28.64
C LEU A 244 58.88 27.35 28.87
N ASN A 245 59.46 27.15 30.05
CA ASN A 245 60.23 25.94 30.36
C ASN A 245 59.39 24.83 31.02
N SER A 246 58.10 25.04 31.27
CA SER A 246 57.22 24.01 31.84
C SER A 246 56.37 23.36 30.76
N ASN A 247 56.65 22.09 30.48
CA ASN A 247 55.88 21.31 29.51
C ASN A 247 54.44 21.03 29.98
N SER A 248 54.24 20.85 31.29
CA SER A 248 52.90 20.70 31.86
C SER A 248 52.05 21.97 31.68
N LEU A 249 52.64 23.17 31.90
CA LEU A 249 51.90 24.42 31.68
C LEU A 249 51.53 24.62 30.21
N LYS A 250 52.42 24.27 29.28
CA LYS A 250 52.16 24.32 27.84
C LYS A 250 51.04 23.37 27.44
N GLU A 251 51.05 22.14 27.96
CA GLU A 251 50.02 21.15 27.66
C GLU A 251 48.66 21.61 28.20
N THR A 252 48.61 22.08 29.45
CA THR A 252 47.38 22.62 30.04
C THR A 252 46.84 23.80 29.22
N ALA A 253 47.70 24.76 28.85
CA ALA A 253 47.28 25.91 28.06
C ALA A 253 46.78 25.52 26.66
N PHE A 254 47.44 24.57 26.00
CA PHE A 254 46.96 24.02 24.74
C PHE A 254 45.59 23.35 24.90
N ARG A 255 45.41 22.46 25.90
CA ARG A 255 44.12 21.79 26.15
C ARG A 255 43.00 22.79 26.42
N THR A 256 43.25 23.77 27.29
CA THR A 256 42.28 24.83 27.59
C THR A 256 41.87 25.55 26.32
N LYS A 257 42.83 25.98 25.50
CA LYS A 257 42.52 26.74 24.30
C LYS A 257 41.87 25.90 23.21
N ALA A 258 42.32 24.66 23.02
CA ALA A 258 41.71 23.73 22.07
C ALA A 258 40.24 23.45 22.41
N ASN A 259 39.92 23.25 23.69
CA ASN A 259 38.55 23.06 24.15
C ASN A 259 37.68 24.33 23.96
N GLU A 260 38.25 25.51 24.18
CA GLU A 260 37.56 26.78 23.92
C GLU A 260 37.21 26.95 22.44
N VAL A 261 38.15 26.65 21.54
CA VAL A 261 37.99 26.80 20.08
C VAL A 261 36.84 25.93 19.52
N VAL A 262 36.58 24.78 20.15
CA VAL A 262 35.55 23.83 19.70
C VAL A 262 34.32 23.82 20.62
N ALA A 263 34.19 24.84 21.48
CA ALA A 263 33.05 24.98 22.38
C ALA A 263 31.75 24.94 21.58
N GLY A 264 30.81 24.09 22.02
CA GLY A 264 29.51 23.89 21.35
C GLY A 264 29.45 22.68 20.40
N LEU A 265 30.58 22.14 19.93
CA LEU A 265 30.58 20.93 19.09
C LEU A 265 30.37 19.65 19.92
N GLY A 266 30.53 19.71 21.25
CA GLY A 266 30.35 18.56 22.14
C GLY A 266 31.35 17.42 21.89
N VAL A 267 32.54 17.76 21.38
CA VAL A 267 33.64 16.82 21.13
C VAL A 267 34.52 16.67 22.37
N THR A 268 35.19 15.54 22.51
CA THR A 268 36.23 15.28 23.52
C THR A 268 37.60 15.25 22.84
N ILE A 269 38.59 15.94 23.42
CA ILE A 269 39.97 15.99 22.90
C ILE A 269 40.91 15.25 23.86
N THR A 270 41.64 14.26 23.33
CA THR A 270 42.67 13.50 24.05
C THR A 270 44.01 13.71 23.37
N ILE A 271 45.04 14.17 24.12
CA ILE A 271 46.41 14.17 23.62
C ILE A 271 46.95 12.75 23.76
N THR A 272 47.41 12.19 22.65
CA THR A 272 47.93 10.82 22.58
C THR A 272 49.45 10.79 22.50
N ASN A 273 50.07 11.87 22.04
CA ASN A 273 51.53 12.02 21.99
C ASN A 273 51.93 13.49 22.04
N THR A 274 53.09 13.78 22.63
CA THR A 274 53.66 15.12 22.74
C THR A 274 55.09 15.11 22.24
N ASN A 275 55.41 15.95 21.26
CA ASN A 275 56.75 16.08 20.69
C ASN A 275 57.28 17.51 20.89
N TYR A 276 58.32 17.63 21.71
CA TYR A 276 58.94 18.92 22.04
C TYR A 276 59.97 19.31 20.99
N ILE A 277 59.71 20.40 20.26
CA ILE A 277 60.59 20.86 19.17
C ILE A 277 61.57 21.92 19.67
N SER A 278 61.08 22.91 20.42
CA SER A 278 61.92 23.99 20.95
C SER A 278 61.32 24.60 22.23
N ARG A 279 62.02 25.58 22.82
CA ARG A 279 61.51 26.33 23.98
C ARG A 279 60.16 27.00 23.73
N THR A 280 59.86 27.36 22.48
CA THR A 280 58.64 28.07 22.10
C THR A 280 57.72 27.22 21.22
N ASN A 281 58.08 25.99 20.86
CA ASN A 281 57.25 25.17 19.98
C ASN A 281 57.10 23.73 20.49
N THR A 282 55.89 23.21 20.43
CA THR A 282 55.57 21.82 20.74
C THR A 282 54.51 21.33 19.78
N ILE A 283 54.65 20.10 19.30
CA ILE A 283 53.66 19.43 18.44
C ILE A 283 52.90 18.42 19.29
N TYR A 284 51.58 18.56 19.34
CA TYR A 284 50.69 17.60 19.99
C TYR A 284 50.02 16.71 18.95
N THR A 285 50.02 15.40 19.18
CA THR A 285 49.09 14.50 18.49
C THR A 285 47.84 14.39 19.33
N ILE A 286 46.69 14.71 18.73
CA ILE A 286 45.40 14.68 19.41
C ILE A 286 44.44 13.75 18.68
N GLN A 287 43.61 13.08 19.47
CA GLN A 287 42.40 12.38 19.03
C GLN A 287 41.18 13.19 19.46
N ILE A 288 40.30 13.49 18.51
CA ILE A 288 39.00 14.11 18.75
C ILE A 288 37.93 13.03 18.61
N VAL A 289 36.98 12.99 19.54
CA VAL A 289 35.93 11.95 19.59
C VAL A 289 34.57 12.59 19.87
N LYS A 290 33.52 12.09 19.19
CA LYS A 290 32.11 12.34 19.55
C LYS A 290 31.27 11.11 19.20
N GLY A 291 30.61 10.52 20.20
CA GLY A 291 29.96 9.22 20.02
C GLY A 291 30.97 8.18 19.51
N SER A 292 30.64 7.51 18.40
CA SER A 292 31.54 6.58 17.70
C SER A 292 32.47 7.23 16.67
N ALA A 293 32.29 8.52 16.35
CA ALA A 293 33.14 9.21 15.38
C ALA A 293 34.44 9.67 16.04
N SER A 294 35.55 9.54 15.30
CA SER A 294 36.86 10.02 15.75
C SER A 294 37.73 10.49 14.60
N VAL A 295 38.60 11.48 14.86
CA VAL A 295 39.67 11.90 13.96
C VAL A 295 40.94 12.17 14.75
N THR A 296 42.09 11.79 14.20
CA THR A 296 43.42 12.08 14.77
C THR A 296 44.14 13.11 13.92
N MET A 297 44.86 14.04 14.56
CA MET A 297 45.71 15.01 13.88
C MET A 297 46.91 15.41 14.73
N THR A 298 47.90 16.04 14.08
CA THR A 298 48.98 16.76 14.76
C THR A 298 48.73 18.26 14.72
N VAL A 299 49.02 18.95 15.81
CA VAL A 299 48.89 20.41 15.94
C VAL A 299 50.22 20.98 16.43
N SER A 300 50.85 21.83 15.62
CA SER A 300 52.03 22.59 16.04
C SER A 300 51.59 23.85 16.77
N VAL A 301 52.09 24.05 17.99
CA VAL A 301 51.69 25.16 18.86
C VAL A 301 52.89 26.01 19.20
N THR A 302 52.80 27.29 18.88
CA THR A 302 53.78 28.30 19.29
C THR A 302 53.36 28.90 20.62
N PHE A 303 54.30 28.96 21.57
CA PHE A 303 54.10 29.49 22.91
C PHE A 303 54.86 30.79 23.10
N THR A 304 54.17 31.76 23.71
CA THR A 304 54.73 33.04 24.13
C THR A 304 54.55 33.21 25.64
N ARG A 305 55.22 34.20 26.22
CA ARG A 305 55.08 34.56 27.63
C ARG A 305 54.34 35.89 27.74
#